data_AF-A0A356BTV3-F1
#
_entry.id   AF-A0A356BTV3-F1
#
_cell.length_a   1.000
_cell.length_b   1.000
_cell.length_c   1.000
_cell.angle_alpha   90.00
_cell.angle_beta   90.00
_cell.angle_gamma   90.00
#
_symmetry.space_group_name_H-M   'P 1'
#
loop_
_entity.id
_entity.type
_entity.pdbx_description
1 polymer ?
#
loop_
_entity_poly.entity_id
_entity_poly.type
_entity_poly.pdbx_seq_one_letter_code
_entity_poly.pdbx_strand_id
1 'polypeptide(L)'
;MICSDKTGTLTLNQMEVQALWSLSSGLLSGEGQRLELRVDTGDSLYYAVLAGALCTKAEAYGGGEFFGEPTEVALLRLAERSGLHGQSALKRSFPEVDALPFDSDRKRM
;
A
#
# COMPACT_ATOMS: atom_id res chain seq x y z
N MET A 1 8.81 36.60 -12.44
CA MET A 1 8.72 35.21 -12.96
C MET A 1 9.22 34.30 -11.84
N ILE A 2 8.41 33.36 -11.36
CA ILE A 2 8.81 32.36 -10.36
C ILE A 2 9.00 31.03 -11.08
N CYS A 3 10.16 30.42 -10.92
CA CYS A 3 10.48 29.08 -11.43
C CYS A 3 10.73 28.16 -10.23
N SER A 4 9.75 27.33 -9.87
CA SER A 4 9.90 26.34 -8.80
C SER A 4 9.97 24.94 -9.37
N ASP A 5 10.82 24.11 -8.76
CA ASP A 5 10.84 22.67 -8.99
C ASP A 5 9.65 21.98 -8.29
N LYS A 6 9.30 20.75 -8.70
CA LYS A 6 8.18 20.01 -8.11
C LYS A 6 8.59 19.19 -6.89
N THR A 7 9.58 18.32 -7.05
CA THR A 7 9.88 17.27 -6.07
C THR A 7 10.75 17.83 -4.94
N GLY A 8 10.27 17.73 -3.70
CA GLY A 8 10.97 18.31 -2.54
C GLY A 8 10.82 19.82 -2.39
N THR A 9 10.13 20.49 -3.32
CA THR A 9 9.77 21.92 -3.21
C THR A 9 8.27 22.10 -3.09
N LEU A 10 7.48 21.56 -4.03
CA LEU A 10 6.01 21.59 -3.97
C LEU A 10 5.43 20.33 -3.32
N THR A 11 6.14 19.20 -3.39
CA THR A 11 5.73 17.93 -2.80
C THR A 11 6.74 17.43 -1.78
N LEU A 12 6.28 16.67 -0.79
CA LEU A 12 7.12 16.10 0.27
C LEU A 12 8.01 14.94 -0.20
N ASN A 13 8.02 14.63 -1.50
CA ASN A 13 8.64 13.43 -2.06
C ASN A 13 8.24 12.13 -1.33
N GLN A 14 6.99 12.10 -0.85
CA GLN A 14 6.40 10.97 -0.13
C GLN A 14 5.02 10.71 -0.73
N MET A 15 4.78 9.45 -1.11
CA MET A 15 3.49 9.02 -1.64
C MET A 15 2.63 8.51 -0.48
N GLU A 16 1.34 8.85 -0.53
CA GLU A 16 0.35 8.38 0.44
C GLU A 16 -0.95 8.02 -0.27
N VAL A 17 -1.58 6.93 0.18
CA VAL A 17 -2.89 6.52 -0.34
C VAL A 17 -3.94 7.51 0.15
N GLN A 18 -4.57 8.21 -0.81
CA GLN A 18 -5.56 9.25 -0.54
C GLN A 18 -6.99 8.69 -0.39
N ALA A 19 -7.29 7.65 -1.17
CA ALA A 19 -8.59 7.03 -1.20
C ALA A 19 -8.49 5.56 -1.65
N LEU A 20 -9.48 4.77 -1.24
CA LEU A 20 -9.62 3.37 -1.62
C LEU A 20 -11.09 3.08 -1.91
N TRP A 21 -11.35 2.28 -2.94
CA TRP A 21 -12.69 1.84 -3.26
C TRP A 21 -12.81 0.32 -3.10
N SER A 22 -13.90 -0.13 -2.50
CA SER A 22 -14.24 -1.55 -2.41
C SER A 22 -15.74 -1.76 -2.55
N LEU A 23 -16.16 -2.98 -2.89
CA LEU A 23 -17.58 -3.30 -3.03
C LEU A 23 -18.32 -3.25 -1.68
N SER A 24 -17.65 -3.65 -0.59
CA SER A 24 -18.23 -3.71 0.76
C SER A 24 -18.30 -2.35 1.46
N SER A 25 -17.48 -1.38 1.05
CA SER A 25 -17.38 -0.09 1.76
C SER A 25 -17.53 1.14 0.85
N GLY A 26 -17.66 0.97 -0.46
CA GLY A 26 -17.70 2.08 -1.40
C GLY A 26 -16.38 2.86 -1.44
N LEU A 27 -16.46 4.16 -1.71
CA LEU A 27 -15.30 5.06 -1.70
C LEU A 27 -15.00 5.51 -0.27
N LEU A 28 -13.80 5.19 0.20
CA LEU A 28 -13.22 5.65 1.44
C LEU A 28 -12.14 6.68 1.10
N SER A 29 -12.29 7.92 1.56
CA SER A 29 -11.33 9.00 1.33
C SER A 29 -10.81 9.51 2.67
N GLY A 30 -9.49 9.71 2.77
CA GLY A 30 -8.87 10.20 3.99
C GLY A 30 -7.39 9.86 4.02
N GLU A 31 -6.55 10.84 3.70
CA GLU A 31 -5.11 10.77 3.91
C GLU A 31 -4.83 10.45 5.39
N GLY A 32 -3.95 9.49 5.66
CA GLY A 32 -3.61 9.10 7.03
C GLY A 32 -4.69 8.34 7.82
N GLN A 33 -5.91 8.15 7.31
CA GLN A 33 -6.99 7.52 8.08
C GLN A 33 -6.87 5.99 8.17
N ARG A 34 -6.85 5.45 9.39
CA ARG A 34 -6.88 4.00 9.64
C ARG A 34 -8.19 3.41 9.12
N LEU A 35 -8.10 2.37 8.31
CA LEU A 35 -9.27 1.64 7.82
C LEU A 35 -9.64 0.53 8.82
N GLU A 36 -10.94 0.36 9.06
CA GLU A 36 -11.46 -0.76 9.84
C GLU A 36 -11.63 -1.99 8.94
N LEU A 37 -10.63 -2.88 8.99
CA LEU A 37 -10.66 -4.12 8.21
C LEU A 37 -11.40 -5.21 8.98
N ARG A 38 -12.33 -5.88 8.30
CA ARG A 38 -12.99 -7.07 8.84
C ARG A 38 -12.15 -8.31 8.55
N VAL A 39 -11.10 -8.49 9.34
CA VAL A 39 -10.11 -9.57 9.15
C VAL A 39 -10.74 -10.96 9.27
N ASP A 40 -11.71 -11.14 10.18
CA ASP A 40 -12.32 -12.44 10.45
C ASP A 40 -13.26 -12.91 9.34
N THR A 41 -13.98 -11.97 8.69
CA THR A 41 -14.92 -12.30 7.62
C THR A 41 -14.31 -12.16 6.22
N GLY A 42 -13.21 -11.42 6.07
CA GLY A 42 -12.50 -11.24 4.82
C GLY A 42 -13.37 -10.61 3.75
N ASP A 43 -13.80 -9.36 3.93
CA ASP A 43 -14.58 -8.66 2.92
C ASP A 43 -13.71 -8.07 1.79
N SER A 44 -14.34 -7.44 0.79
CA SER A 44 -13.60 -6.90 -0.36
C SER A 44 -12.61 -5.79 0.02
N LEU A 45 -12.86 -5.06 1.10
CA LEU A 45 -11.94 -4.06 1.62
C LEU A 45 -10.69 -4.72 2.20
N TYR A 46 -10.87 -5.76 3.03
CA TYR A 46 -9.77 -6.56 3.57
C TYR A 46 -8.87 -7.10 2.45
N TYR A 47 -9.45 -7.74 1.44
CA TYR A 47 -8.65 -8.32 0.35
C TYR A 47 -7.96 -7.27 -0.53
N ALA A 48 -8.56 -6.09 -0.73
CA ALA A 48 -7.91 -5.00 -1.47
C ALA A 48 -6.64 -4.51 -0.74
N VAL A 49 -6.72 -4.32 0.58
CA VAL A 49 -5.56 -3.89 1.38
C VAL A 49 -4.53 -5.01 1.50
N LEU A 50 -4.97 -6.26 1.69
CA LEU A 50 -4.08 -7.42 1.73
C LEU A 50 -3.32 -7.60 0.41
N ALA A 51 -4.00 -7.49 -0.73
CA ALA A 51 -3.37 -7.59 -2.04
C ALA A 51 -2.33 -6.48 -2.25
N GLY A 52 -2.61 -5.24 -1.85
CA GLY A 52 -1.64 -4.15 -1.90
C GLY A 52 -0.42 -4.36 -0.99
N ALA A 53 -0.59 -5.11 0.11
CA ALA A 53 0.50 -5.41 1.05
C ALA A 53 1.37 -6.60 0.60
N LEU A 54 0.82 -7.52 -0.20
CA LEU A 54 1.51 -8.72 -0.69
C LEU A 54 2.08 -8.55 -2.10
N CYS A 55 1.35 -7.87 -3.00
CA CYS A 55 1.75 -7.62 -4.38
C CYS A 55 2.63 -6.36 -4.47
N THR A 56 3.78 -6.42 -3.81
CA THR A 56 4.72 -5.30 -3.68
C THR A 56 6.13 -5.81 -3.47
N LYS A 57 7.12 -5.12 -4.04
CA LYS A 57 8.54 -5.35 -3.79
C LYS A 57 9.08 -4.51 -2.63
N ALA A 58 8.30 -3.56 -2.14
CA ALA A 58 8.66 -2.82 -0.94
C ALA A 58 8.74 -3.75 0.29
N GLU A 59 9.62 -3.38 1.22
CA GLU A 59 9.86 -4.11 2.47
C GLU A 59 9.59 -3.22 3.67
N ALA A 60 8.89 -3.77 4.66
CA ALA A 60 8.70 -3.16 5.97
C ALA A 60 9.73 -3.75 6.96
N TYR A 61 10.48 -2.87 7.60
CA TYR A 61 11.48 -3.22 8.62
C TYR A 61 10.98 -2.88 10.03
N GLY A 62 11.69 -3.39 11.03
CA GLY A 62 11.42 -3.06 12.42
C GLY A 62 11.52 -1.54 12.67
N GLY A 63 10.66 -1.00 13.54
CA GLY A 63 10.67 0.42 13.87
C GLY A 63 9.84 1.32 12.93
N GLY A 64 9.10 0.75 11.99
CA GLY A 64 8.23 1.51 11.08
C GLY A 64 8.96 2.10 9.87
N GLU A 65 10.16 1.59 9.57
CA GLU A 65 10.90 1.93 8.36
C GLU A 65 10.42 1.10 7.17
N PHE A 66 10.35 1.73 6.00
CA PHE A 66 9.93 1.09 4.76
C PHE A 66 10.94 1.41 3.66
N PHE A 67 11.23 0.43 2.83
CA PHE A 67 12.11 0.58 1.66
C PHE A 67 11.42 0.08 0.41
N GLY A 68 11.64 0.74 -0.73
CA GLY A 68 11.08 0.35 -2.02
C GLY A 68 10.55 1.55 -2.80
N GLU A 69 9.83 1.27 -3.87
CA GLU A 69 9.22 2.32 -4.69
C GLU A 69 8.18 3.12 -3.89
N PRO A 70 8.10 4.46 -4.04
CA PRO A 70 7.25 5.30 -3.20
C PRO A 70 5.78 4.87 -3.17
N THR A 71 5.22 4.48 -4.31
CA THR A 71 3.82 4.02 -4.40
C THR A 71 3.60 2.70 -3.67
N GLU A 72 4.55 1.77 -3.78
CA GLU A 72 4.52 0.47 -3.12
C GLU A 72 4.67 0.60 -1.60
N VAL A 73 5.54 1.51 -1.15
CA VAL A 73 5.68 1.88 0.26
C VAL A 73 4.38 2.46 0.82
N ALA A 74 3.67 3.28 0.04
CA ALA A 74 2.39 3.85 0.46
C ALA A 74 1.33 2.76 0.74
N LEU A 75 1.30 1.70 -0.08
CA LEU A 75 0.40 0.56 0.12
C LEU A 75 0.74 -0.23 1.41
N LEU A 76 2.03 -0.48 1.66
CA LEU A 76 2.46 -1.13 2.90
C LEU A 76 2.14 -0.30 4.14
N ARG A 77 2.39 1.01 4.10
CA ARG A 77 2.03 1.93 5.19
C ARG A 77 0.53 1.91 5.48
N LEU A 78 -0.31 1.88 4.44
CA LEU A 78 -1.76 1.75 4.60
C LEU A 78 -2.13 0.43 5.28
N ALA A 79 -1.54 -0.67 4.85
CA ALA A 79 -1.80 -1.99 5.41
C ALA A 79 -1.41 -2.08 6.89
N GLU A 80 -0.21 -1.60 7.25
CA GLU A 80 0.24 -1.54 8.65
C GLU A 80 -0.69 -0.67 9.49
N ARG A 81 -1.00 0.55 9.03
CA ARG A 81 -1.92 1.45 9.76
C ARG A 81 -3.30 0.84 9.97
N SER A 82 -3.77 0.03 9.03
CA SER A 82 -5.09 -0.63 9.04
C SER A 82 -5.12 -1.96 9.82
N GLY A 83 -4.03 -2.34 10.48
CA GLY A 83 -3.97 -3.50 11.37
C GLY A 83 -3.38 -4.76 10.74
N LEU A 84 -2.97 -4.74 9.46
CA LEU A 84 -2.23 -5.83 8.83
C LEU A 84 -0.72 -5.69 9.14
N HIS A 85 -0.39 -5.78 10.41
CA HIS A 85 0.98 -5.60 10.89
C HIS A 85 1.88 -6.78 10.54
N GLY A 86 3.15 -6.48 10.26
CA GLY A 86 4.18 -7.50 10.07
C GLY A 86 4.08 -8.18 8.71
N GLN A 87 4.58 -7.50 7.68
CA GLN A 87 4.67 -8.03 6.31
C GLN A 87 5.30 -9.43 6.26
N SER A 88 6.32 -9.69 7.08
CA SER A 88 6.93 -11.02 7.20
C SER A 88 5.96 -12.11 7.66
N ALA A 89 5.01 -11.79 8.55
CA ALA A 89 3.98 -12.74 8.97
C ALA A 89 2.96 -12.98 7.84
N LEU A 90 2.55 -11.92 7.14
CA LEU A 90 1.67 -12.04 5.97
C LEU A 90 2.28 -12.92 4.87
N LYS A 91 3.55 -12.67 4.51
CA LYS A 91 4.27 -13.49 3.50
C LYS A 91 4.45 -14.96 3.93
N ARG A 92 4.45 -15.26 5.24
CA ARG A 92 4.44 -16.65 5.74
C ARG A 92 3.07 -17.29 5.61
N SER A 93 1.99 -16.56 5.89
CA SER A 93 0.61 -17.05 5.75
C SER A 93 0.20 -17.18 4.28
N PHE A 94 0.73 -16.32 3.42
CA PHE A 94 0.50 -16.28 1.97
C PHE A 94 1.84 -16.42 1.24
N PRO A 95 2.39 -17.65 1.18
CA PRO A 95 3.67 -17.88 0.51
C PRO A 95 3.57 -17.57 -0.98
N GLU A 96 4.50 -16.75 -1.46
CA GLU A 96 4.61 -16.40 -2.87
C GLU A 96 5.02 -17.64 -3.67
N VAL A 97 4.23 -17.99 -4.69
CA VAL A 97 4.51 -19.10 -5.60
C VAL A 97 5.26 -18.61 -6.84
N ASP A 98 4.87 -17.45 -7.35
CA ASP A 98 5.48 -16.77 -8.49
C ASP A 98 5.15 -15.27 -8.43
N ALA A 99 5.94 -14.46 -9.13
CA ALA A 99 5.76 -13.02 -9.20
C ALA A 99 6.04 -12.48 -10.61
N LEU A 100 5.13 -11.63 -11.09
CA LEU A 100 5.32 -10.89 -12.33
C LEU A 100 5.68 -9.45 -11.97
N PRO A 101 6.89 -8.97 -12.32
CA PRO A 101 7.25 -7.58 -12.06
C PRO A 101 6.42 -6.64 -12.94
N PHE A 102 6.36 -5.36 -12.54
CA PHE A 102 5.75 -4.33 -13.35
C PHE A 102 6.39 -4.31 -14.74
N ASP A 103 5.53 -4.30 -15.75
CA ASP A 103 5.90 -4.23 -17.14
C ASP A 103 5.16 -3.07 -17.79
N SER A 104 5.89 -2.19 -18.50
CA SER A 104 5.34 -0.98 -19.08
C SER A 104 4.33 -1.23 -20.20
N ASP A 105 4.45 -2.36 -20.90
CA ASP A 105 3.54 -2.72 -22.00
C ASP A 105 2.23 -3.28 -21.43
N ARG A 106 2.33 -4.13 -20.39
CA ARG A 106 1.16 -4.70 -19.68
C ARG A 106 0.50 -3.71 -18.72
N LYS A 107 1.25 -2.69 -18.28
CA LYS A 107 0.84 -1.66 -17.29
C LYS A 107 0.32 -2.24 -15.99
N ARG A 108 0.88 -3.37 -15.57
CA ARG A 108 0.56 -4.06 -14.32
C ARG A 108 1.76 -4.87 -13.87
N MET A 109 1.81 -5.14 -12.57
CA MET A 109 2.60 -6.21 -12.00
C MET A 109 1.66 -7.39 -11.73
#